data_AF-A0A2K3M7U9-F1
#
_entry.id   AF-A0A2K3M7U9-F1
#
_cell.length_a   1.000
_cell.length_b   1.000
_cell.length_c   1.000
_cell.angle_alpha   90.00
_cell.angle_beta   90.00
_cell.angle_gamma   90.00
#
_symmetry.space_group_name_H-M   'P 1'
#
loop_
_entity.id
_entity.type
_entity.pdbx_description
1 polymer ?
#
loop_
_entity_poly.entity_id
_entity_poly.type
_entity_poly.pdbx_seq_one_letter_code
_entity_poly.pdbx_strand_id
1 'polypeptide(L)'
;MASSALLADGVYGISINIILDSAQRSLRAWDIISAMIKSGVFGGIISIVSCAWGVTTMGGAKGVGESTTSAVVISLVGIFIADFALSCCFFQGAGDQLKNCI
;
A
#
# COMPACT_ATOMS: atom_id res chain seq x y z
N MET A 1 -14.55 -0.08 2.00
CA MET A 1 -15.79 -0.80 2.37
C MET A 1 -17.02 0.11 2.41
N ALA A 2 -16.97 1.28 3.06
CA ALA A 2 -18.12 2.21 3.07
C ALA A 2 -18.56 2.65 1.65
N SER A 3 -17.62 3.03 0.79
CA SER A 3 -17.88 3.40 -0.61
C SER A 3 -18.49 2.27 -1.44
N SER A 4 -17.91 1.06 -1.38
CA SER A 4 -18.42 -0.12 -2.08
C SER A 4 -19.80 -0.54 -1.59
N ALA A 5 -20.07 -0.38 -0.29
CA ALA A 5 -21.33 -0.75 0.31
C ALA A 5 -22.46 0.23 -0.08
N LEU A 6 -22.16 1.53 -0.11
CA LEU A 6 -23.10 2.58 -0.52
C LEU A 6 -23.48 2.47 -2.01
N LEU A 7 -22.52 2.10 -2.87
CA LEU A 7 -22.80 1.84 -4.29
C LEU A 7 -23.66 0.59 -4.49
N ALA A 8 -23.39 -0.49 -3.73
CA ALA A 8 -24.15 -1.72 -3.85
C ALA A 8 -25.60 -1.57 -3.36
N ASP A 9 -25.80 -0.82 -2.29
CA ASP A 9 -27.14 -0.50 -1.77
C ASP A 9 -27.88 0.46 -2.73
N GLY A 10 -27.21 1.54 -3.15
CA GLY A 10 -27.83 2.60 -3.95
C GLY A 10 -28.07 2.26 -5.42
N VAL A 11 -27.19 1.48 -6.06
CA VAL A 11 -27.27 1.17 -7.51
C VAL A 11 -27.80 -0.24 -7.76
N TYR A 12 -27.41 -1.21 -6.92
CA TYR A 12 -27.69 -2.63 -7.16
C TYR A 12 -28.79 -3.20 -6.26
N GLY A 13 -29.27 -2.45 -5.26
CA GLY A 13 -30.30 -2.91 -4.32
C GLY A 13 -29.86 -4.10 -3.45
N ILE A 14 -28.54 -4.30 -3.30
CA ILE A 14 -27.97 -5.41 -2.53
C ILE A 14 -27.76 -4.93 -1.09
N SER A 15 -28.31 -5.65 -0.11
CA SER A 15 -28.18 -5.28 1.30
C SER A 15 -26.72 -5.25 1.78
N ILE A 16 -26.39 -4.20 2.53
CA ILE A 16 -25.08 -3.93 3.14
C ILE A 16 -24.48 -5.15 3.87
N ASN A 17 -25.33 -5.93 4.54
CA ASN A 17 -24.95 -7.06 5.38
C ASN A 17 -24.29 -8.19 4.58
N ILE A 18 -24.72 -8.41 3.33
CA ILE A 18 -24.21 -9.51 2.48
C ILE A 18 -22.75 -9.22 2.08
N ILE A 19 -22.43 -7.96 1.78
CA ILE A 19 -21.07 -7.54 1.42
C ILE A 19 -20.14 -7.60 2.64
N LEU A 20 -20.63 -7.16 3.80
CA LEU A 20 -19.90 -7.22 5.06
C LEU A 20 -19.53 -8.67 5.44
N ASP A 21 -20.51 -9.58 5.41
CA ASP A 21 -20.30 -11.00 5.72
C ASP A 21 -19.35 -11.66 4.71
N SER A 22 -19.49 -11.35 3.41
CA SER A 22 -18.58 -11.85 2.37
C SER A 22 -17.15 -11.35 2.55
N ALA A 23 -16.98 -10.07 2.90
CA ALA A 23 -15.67 -9.47 3.17
C ALA A 23 -15.00 -10.12 4.39
N GLN A 24 -15.75 -10.33 5.49
CA GLN A 24 -15.23 -10.99 6.68
C GLN A 24 -14.81 -12.44 6.42
N ARG A 25 -15.56 -13.19 5.61
CA ARG A 25 -15.19 -14.57 5.23
C ARG A 25 -13.98 -14.64 4.32
N SER A 26 -13.76 -13.62 3.49
CA SER A 26 -12.61 -13.57 2.57
C SER A 26 -11.32 -13.12 3.26
N LEU A 27 -11.41 -12.31 4.32
CA LEU A 27 -10.26 -11.78 5.05
C LEU A 27 -9.61 -12.89 5.89
N ARG A 28 -8.37 -13.25 5.54
CA ARG A 28 -7.52 -14.12 6.37
C ARG A 28 -6.73 -13.28 7.36
N ALA A 29 -6.42 -13.83 8.54
CA ALA A 29 -5.56 -13.16 9.53
C ALA A 29 -4.18 -12.77 8.96
N TRP A 30 -3.67 -13.57 8.01
CA TRP A 30 -2.41 -13.29 7.32
C TRP A 30 -2.46 -12.03 6.43
N ASP A 31 -3.61 -11.73 5.83
CA ASP A 31 -3.82 -10.51 5.03
C ASP A 31 -3.69 -9.25 5.91
N ILE A 32 -4.21 -9.30 7.13
CA ILE A 32 -4.13 -8.19 8.08
C ILE A 32 -2.69 -7.99 8.55
N ILE A 33 -1.99 -9.06 8.94
CA ILE A 33 -0.60 -8.99 9.42
C ILE A 33 0.33 -8.48 8.31
N SER A 34 0.20 -9.02 7.09
CA SER A 34 1.01 -8.58 5.95
C SER A 34 0.76 -7.12 5.59
N ALA A 35 -0.50 -6.65 5.65
CA ALA A 35 -0.84 -5.24 5.45
C ALA A 35 -0.24 -4.33 6.52
N MET A 36 -0.21 -4.75 7.79
CA MET A 36 0.42 -3.98 8.88
C MET A 36 1.94 -3.86 8.71
N ILE A 37 2.61 -4.94 8.30
CA ILE A 37 4.05 -4.92 8.03
C ILE A 37 4.34 -3.98 6.86
N LYS A 38 3.55 -4.10 5.78
CA LYS A 38 3.69 -3.28 4.57
C LYS A 38 3.51 -1.78 4.86
N SER A 39 2.50 -1.41 5.65
CA SER A 39 2.29 -0.01 6.04
C SER A 39 3.42 0.55 6.91
N GLY A 40 3.97 -0.27 7.82
CA GLY A 40 5.15 0.10 8.62
C GLY A 40 6.38 0.38 7.76
N VAL A 41 6.67 -0.48 6.78
CA VAL A 41 7.80 -0.30 5.85
C VAL A 41 7.63 0.97 5.01
N PHE A 42 6.42 1.23 4.49
CA PHE A 42 6.14 2.44 3.71
C PHE A 42 6.32 3.71 4.54
N GLY A 43 5.81 3.72 5.79
CA GLY A 43 6.03 4.82 6.71
C GLY A 43 7.51 5.08 7.00
N GLY A 44 8.30 4.01 7.18
CA GLY A 44 9.75 4.09 7.36
C GLY A 44 10.47 4.73 6.17
N ILE A 45 10.14 4.28 4.95
CA ILE A 45 10.71 4.83 3.71
C ILE A 45 10.37 6.33 3.59
N ILE A 46 9.10 6.69 3.76
CA ILE A 46 8.66 8.09 3.65
C ILE A 46 9.39 8.96 4.68
N SER A 47 9.47 8.52 5.94
CA SER A 47 10.12 9.29 7.01
C SER A 47 11.61 9.52 6.72
N ILE A 48 12.33 8.48 6.32
CA ILE A 48 13.77 8.56 6.03
C ILE A 48 14.02 9.46 4.81
N VAL A 49 13.30 9.25 3.71
CA VAL A 49 13.49 10.03 2.47
C VAL A 49 13.10 11.49 2.69
N SER A 50 11.99 11.75 3.39
CA SER A 50 11.53 13.13 3.66
C SER A 50 12.51 13.88 4.56
N CYS A 51 13.03 13.24 5.61
CA CYS A 51 14.04 13.85 6.48
C CYS A 51 15.36 14.08 5.74
N ALA A 52 15.81 13.13 4.92
CA ALA A 52 17.04 13.26 4.15
C ALA A 52 16.98 14.47 3.19
N TRP A 53 15.91 14.57 2.40
CA TRP A 53 15.73 15.70 1.50
C TRP A 53 15.50 17.02 2.25
N GLY A 54 14.80 17.00 3.39
CA GLY A 54 14.60 18.17 4.23
C GLY A 54 15.91 18.76 4.78
N VAL A 55 16.84 17.91 5.22
CA VAL A 55 18.14 18.35 5.77
C VAL A 55 19.12 18.78 4.68
N THR A 56 19.06 18.17 3.49
CA THR A 56 19.95 18.50 2.36
C THR A 56 19.46 19.67 1.51
N THR A 57 18.27 20.21 1.76
CA THR A 57 17.71 21.32 0.99
C THR A 57 18.55 22.59 1.16
N MET A 58 18.90 23.23 0.03
CA MET A 58 19.59 24.52 -0.03
C MET A 58 18.90 25.45 -1.03
N GLY A 59 19.13 26.76 -0.96
CA GLY A 59 18.63 27.72 -1.97
C GLY A 59 17.30 28.41 -1.66
N GLY A 60 16.93 28.52 -0.38
CA GLY A 60 15.76 29.30 0.07
C GLY A 60 14.43 28.72 -0.42
N ALA A 61 13.39 29.56 -0.51
CA ALA A 61 12.01 29.11 -0.76
C ALA A 61 11.82 28.34 -2.09
N LYS A 62 12.57 28.68 -3.14
CA LYS A 62 12.50 27.96 -4.43
C LYS A 62 13.12 26.56 -4.33
N GLY A 63 14.27 26.45 -3.65
CA GLY A 63 14.93 25.16 -3.41
C GLY A 63 14.08 24.20 -2.58
N VAL A 64 13.33 24.71 -1.59
CA VAL A 64 12.40 23.88 -0.80
C VAL A 64 11.32 23.24 -1.67
N GLY A 65 10.78 23.96 -2.65
CA GLY A 65 9.80 23.39 -3.60
C GLY A 65 10.39 22.28 -4.47
N GLU A 66 11.57 22.49 -5.04
CA GLU A 66 12.24 21.49 -5.89
C GLU A 66 12.70 20.26 -5.09
N SER A 67 13.21 20.46 -3.87
CA SER A 67 13.61 19.36 -3.00
C SER A 67 12.41 18.54 -2.49
N THR A 68 11.29 19.19 -2.15
CA THR A 68 10.09 18.46 -1.71
C THR A 68 9.44 17.65 -2.84
N THR A 69 9.37 18.19 -4.06
CA THR A 69 8.85 17.43 -5.22
C THR A 69 9.72 16.22 -5.55
N SER A 70 11.05 16.39 -5.52
CA SER A 70 12.01 15.29 -5.71
C SER A 70 11.89 14.23 -4.61
N ALA A 71 11.74 14.65 -3.36
CA ALA A 71 11.55 13.76 -2.21
C ALA A 71 10.29 12.89 -2.35
N VAL A 72 9.17 13.47 -2.79
CA VAL A 72 7.92 12.73 -3.01
C VAL A 72 8.09 11.70 -4.12
N VAL A 73 8.69 12.07 -5.26
CA VAL A 73 8.91 11.14 -6.38
C VAL A 73 9.79 9.96 -5.95
N ILE A 74 10.90 10.24 -5.25
CA ILE A 74 11.81 9.18 -4.77
C ILE A 74 11.12 8.29 -3.73
N SER A 75 10.34 8.88 -2.83
CA SER A 75 9.55 8.12 -1.86
C SER A 75 8.55 7.20 -2.56
N LEU A 76 7.84 7.68 -3.59
CA LEU A 76 6.88 6.87 -4.36
C LEU A 76 7.55 5.72 -5.10
N VAL A 77 8.69 5.97 -5.76
CA VAL A 77 9.47 4.92 -6.43
C VAL A 77 9.98 3.89 -5.42
N GLY A 78 10.50 4.34 -4.28
CA GLY A 78 10.95 3.46 -3.20
C GLY A 78 9.82 2.61 -2.63
N ILE A 79 8.64 3.18 -2.44
CA ILE A 79 7.43 2.47 -2.00
C ILE A 79 7.06 1.39 -3.02
N PHE A 80 7.05 1.69 -4.33
CA PHE A 80 6.73 0.69 -5.35
C PHE A 80 7.71 -0.48 -5.37
N ILE A 81 9.01 -0.21 -5.22
CA ILE A 81 10.02 -1.27 -5.16
C ILE A 81 9.81 -2.13 -3.90
N ALA A 82 9.59 -1.50 -2.74
CA ALA A 82 9.32 -2.20 -1.49
C ALA A 82 8.01 -2.99 -1.53
N ASP A 83 6.99 -2.46 -2.19
CA ASP A 83 5.71 -3.13 -2.42
C ASP A 83 5.91 -4.45 -3.17
N PHE A 84 6.63 -4.38 -4.30
CA PHE A 84 6.96 -5.54 -5.10
C PHE A 84 7.79 -6.56 -4.33
N ALA A 85 8.83 -6.11 -3.62
CA ALA A 85 9.68 -6.98 -2.83
C ALA A 85 8.90 -7.71 -1.72
N LEU A 86 8.10 -6.98 -0.93
CA LEU A 86 7.28 -7.54 0.14
C LEU A 86 6.19 -8.46 -0.40
N SER A 87 5.54 -8.08 -1.50
CA SER A 87 4.51 -8.92 -2.13
C SER A 87 5.10 -10.21 -2.67
N CYS A 88 6.28 -10.13 -3.29
CA CYS A 88 7.01 -11.32 -3.76
C CYS A 88 7.34 -12.24 -2.58
N CYS A 89 7.90 -11.71 -1.49
CA CYS A 89 8.23 -12.49 -0.30
C CYS A 89 7.01 -13.11 0.40
N PHE A 90 5.90 -12.38 0.56
CA PHE A 90 4.71 -12.90 1.25
C PHE A 90 3.87 -13.85 0.39
N PHE A 91 3.82 -13.64 -0.93
CA PHE A 91 3.04 -14.47 -1.85
C PHE A 91 3.90 -15.46 -2.64
N GLN A 92 5.18 -15.65 -2.31
CA GLN A 92 6.07 -16.64 -2.96
C GLN A 92 5.47 -18.06 -2.96
N GLY A 93 4.65 -18.41 -1.95
CA GLY A 93 3.92 -19.68 -1.89
C GLY A 93 2.78 -19.84 -2.90
N ALA A 94 2.34 -18.77 -3.58
CA ALA A 94 1.37 -18.85 -4.68
C ALA A 94 2.05 -19.30 -6.00
N GLY A 95 3.36 -19.12 -6.13
CA GLY A 95 4.14 -19.62 -7.27
C GLY A 95 4.34 -21.14 -7.25
N ASP A 96 4.42 -21.74 -6.06
CA ASP A 96 4.56 -23.20 -5.90
C ASP A 96 3.31 -23.97 -6.35
N GLN A 97 2.11 -23.37 -6.24
CA GLN A 97 0.90 -24.00 -6.80
C GLN A 97 0.90 -24.04 -8.33
N LEU A 98 1.52 -23.07 -9.01
CA LEU A 98 1.63 -23.07 -10.48
C LEU A 98 2.70 -24.06 -10.96
N LYS A 99 3.80 -24.20 -10.20
CA LYS A 99 4.91 -25.12 -10.52
C LYS A 99 4.58 -26.59 -10.25
N ASN A 100 3.64 -26.89 -9.36
CA ASN A 100 3.20 -28.26 -9.06
C ASN A 100 1.99 -28.71 -9.92
N CYS A 101 1.45 -27.82 -10.76
CA CYS A 101 0.40 -28.10 -11.74
C CYS A 101 0.91 -28.22 -13.19
N ILE A 102 2.22 -28.04 -13.41
CA ILE A 102 2.93 -28.31 -14.68
C ILE A 102 3.84 -29.52 -14.44
#